data_AF-X0VPH9-F1
#
_entry.id   AF-X0VPH9-F1
#
_cell.length_a   1.000
_cell.length_b   1.000
_cell.length_c   1.000
_cell.angle_alpha   90.00
_cell.angle_beta   90.00
_cell.angle_gamma   90.00
#
_symmetry.space_group_name_H-M   'P 1'
#
loop_
_entity.id
_entity.type
_entity.pdbx_description
1 polymer ?
#
loop_
_entity_poly.entity_id
_entity_poly.type
_entity_poly.pdbx_seq_one_letter_code
_entity_poly.pdbx_strand_id
1 'polypeptide(L)' 'MTFDGPLVLATRNEGKISEFKSLFTDFHIEIKSLKDFGSIPPALEDGETFEDNAVK' A
#
# COMPACT_ATOMS: atom_id res chain seq x y z
N MET A 1 -12.57 -16.03 -4.81
CA MET A 1 -12.42 -14.78 -5.57
C MET A 1 -10.95 -14.69 -5.96
N THR A 2 -10.63 -14.73 -7.24
CA THR A 2 -9.28 -14.44 -7.71
C THR A 2 -9.19 -12.93 -7.91
N PHE A 3 -8.22 -12.27 -7.27
CA PHE A 3 -7.94 -10.85 -7.52
C PHE A 3 -7.19 -10.76 -8.85
N ASP A 4 -7.75 -10.04 -9.83
CA ASP A 4 -7.16 -9.94 -11.17
C ASP A 4 -6.07 -8.86 -11.28
N GLY A 5 -5.61 -8.29 -10.16
CA GLY A 5 -4.57 -7.26 -10.15
C GLY A 5 -3.83 -7.11 -8.82
N PRO A 6 -2.70 -6.40 -8.81
CA PRO A 6 -1.89 -6.23 -7.61
C PRO A 6 -2.61 -5.34 -6.58
N LEU A 7 -2.48 -5.71 -5.31
CA LEU A 7 -2.79 -4.81 -4.20
C LEU A 7 -1.64 -3.82 -4.03
N VAL A 8 -1.93 -2.53 -4.23
CA VAL A 8 -0.94 -1.47 -4.12
C VAL A 8 -0.99 -0.86 -2.71
N LEU A 9 0.14 -0.88 -2.02
CA LEU A 9 0.33 -0.20 -0.75
C LEU A 9 0.74 1.26 -1.00
N ALA A 10 -0.09 2.20 -0.53
CA ALA A 10 0.16 3.64 -0.60
C ALA A 10 1.24 4.12 0.39
N THR A 11 2.37 3.42 0.46
CA THR A 11 3.49 3.72 1.37
C THR A 11 4.84 3.50 0.70
N ARG A 12 5.86 4.20 1.22
CA ARG A 12 7.28 3.99 0.91
C ARG A 12 8.06 3.40 2.09
N ASN A 13 7.38 3.08 3.19
CA ASN A 13 7.99 2.53 4.39
C ASN A 13 8.33 1.04 4.17
N GLU A 14 9.63 0.71 4.12
CA GLU A 14 10.13 -0.64 3.90
C GLU A 14 9.68 -1.65 4.96
N GLY A 15 9.56 -1.22 6.21
CA GLY A 15 9.06 -2.06 7.30
C GLY A 15 7.63 -2.51 7.04
N LYS A 16 6.74 -1.54 6.76
CA LYS A 16 5.33 -1.83 6.42
C LYS A 16 5.23 -2.72 5.17
N ILE A 17 6.01 -2.44 4.13
CA ILE A 17 6.00 -3.25 2.90
C ILE A 17 6.37 -4.70 3.20
N SER A 18 7.42 -4.92 4.01
CA SER A 18 7.89 -6.26 4.37
C SER A 18 6.87 -7.02 5.24
N GLU A 19 6.25 -6.32 6.21
CA GLU A 19 5.19 -6.88 7.05
C GLU A 19 3.99 -7.33 6.22
N PHE A 20 3.50 -6.47 5.32
CA PHE A 20 2.36 -6.81 4.47
C PHE A 20 2.69 -7.93 3.48
N LYS A 21 3.88 -7.93 2.86
CA LYS A 21 4.29 -9.06 1.99
C LYS A 21 4.28 -10.38 2.74
N SER A 22 4.75 -10.40 3.99
CA SER A 22 4.70 -11.58 4.86
C SER A 22 3.27 -12.02 5.17
N LEU A 23 2.41 -11.09 5.59
CA LEU A 23 1.01 -11.35 5.95
C LEU A 23 0.18 -11.92 4.80
N PHE A 24 0.48 -11.51 3.56
CA PHE A 24 -0.30 -11.88 2.38
C PHE A 24 0.27 -13.09 1.60
N THR A 25 1.32 -13.75 2.10
CA THR A 25 2.02 -14.85 1.39
C THR A 25 1.06 -15.97 0.97
N ASP A 26 0.08 -16.33 1.80
CA ASP A 26 -0.82 -17.46 1.54
C ASP A 26 -2.02 -17.10 0.63
N PHE A 27 -2.24 -15.81 0.36
CA PHE A 27 -3.43 -15.33 -0.33
C PHE A 27 -3.26 -15.27 -1.85
N HIS A 28 -2.08 -15.59 -2.38
CA HIS A 28 -1.77 -15.49 -3.82
C HIS A 28 -2.05 -14.09 -4.39
N ILE A 29 -1.82 -13.04 -3.59
CA ILE A 29 -2.01 -11.64 -3.98
C ILE A 29 -0.65 -11.03 -4.29
N GLU A 30 -0.50 -10.42 -5.47
CA GLU A 30 0.67 -9.62 -5.78
C GLU A 30 0.63 -8.30 -4.99
N ILE A 31 1.64 -8.04 -4.17
CA ILE A 31 1.79 -6.78 -3.42
C ILE A 31 2.76 -5.86 -4.15
N LYS A 32 2.29 -4.66 -4.52
CA LYS A 32 3.12 -3.53 -4.99
C LYS A 32 3.11 -2.38 -3.98
N SER A 33 4.05 -1.46 -4.09
CA SER A 33 4.22 -0.29 -3.24
C SER A 33 4.45 0.96 -4.08
N LEU A 34 4.42 2.15 -3.47
CA LEU A 34 4.74 3.40 -4.19
C LEU A 34 6.16 3.44 -4.77
N LYS A 35 7.05 2.53 -4.37
CA LYS A 35 8.40 2.39 -4.93
C LYS A 35 8.46 1.64 -6.26
N ASP A 36 7.42 0.87 -6.57
CA ASP A 36 7.30 0.10 -7.82
C ASP A 36 6.77 0.96 -8.98
N PHE A 37 6.51 2.24 -8.71
CA PHE A 37 6.06 3.23 -9.67
C PHE A 37 7.08 4.38 -9.74
N GLY A 38 6.98 5.22 -10.77
CA GLY A 38 7.86 6.39 -10.94
C GLY A 38 7.68 7.44 -9.84
N SER A 39 8.12 8.67 -10.10
CA SER A 39 7.93 9.77 -9.15
C SER A 39 6.45 10.06 -8.90
N ILE A 40 5.94 9.61 -7.75
CA ILE A 40 4.61 9.94 -7.24
C ILE A 40 4.77 11.02 -6.16
N PRO A 41 4.01 12.13 -6.19
CA PRO A 41 4.05 13.13 -5.11
C PRO A 41 3.65 12.51 -3.75
N PRO A 42 4.09 13.08 -2.63
CA PRO A 42 3.55 12.69 -1.32
C PRO A 42 2.05 13.02 -1.23
N ALA A 43 1.30 12.18 -0.53
CA ALA A 43 -0.10 12.47 -0.20
C ALA A 43 -0.17 13.64 0.79
N LEU A 44 -1.21 14.46 0.68
CA LEU A 44 -1.49 15.53 1.64
C LEU A 44 -2.34 14.97 2.78
N GLU A 45 -1.73 14.78 3.94
CA GLU A 45 -2.36 14.27 5.17
C GLU A 45 -2.93 15.42 6.01
N ASP A 46 -4.00 16.06 5.53
CA ASP A 46 -4.67 17.21 6.15
C ASP A 46 -6.00 16.84 6.85
N GLY A 47 -6.33 15.55 6.91
CA GLY A 47 -7.52 15.05 7.59
C GLY A 47 -7.44 15.22 9.10
N GLU A 48 -8.60 15.25 9.76
CA GLU A 48 -8.68 15.41 11.22
C GLU A 48 -8.37 14.08 11.95
N THR A 49 -8.50 12.95 11.26
CA THR A 49 -8.28 11.61 11.81
C THR A 49 -7.33 10.77 10.95
N PHE A 50 -6.81 9.68 11.53
CA PHE A 50 -6.02 8.69 10.78
C PHE A 50 -6.83 8.00 9.69
N GLU A 51 -8.14 7.82 9.90
CA GLU A 51 -9.03 7.23 8.92
C GLU A 51 -9.20 8.16 7.70
N ASP A 52 -9.37 9.47 7.94
CA ASP A 52 -9.46 10.47 6.86
C ASP A 52 -8.22 10.43 5.96
N ASN A 53 -7.03 10.37 6.57
CA ASN A 53 -5.76 10.30 5.84
C ASN A 53 -5.53 8.97 5.13
N ALA A 54 -6.16 7.88 5.58
CA ALA A 54 -6.02 6.55 4.96
C ALA A 54 -6.98 6.33 3.78
N VAL A 55 -8.14 7.00 3.76
CA VAL A 55 -9.13 6.92 2.67
C VAL A 55 -8.77 7.82 1.48
N LYS A 56 -8.04 8.90 1.73
CA LYS A 56 -7.66 9.91 0.74
C LYS A 56 -6.58 9.43 -0.24
#